data_AF-A0A7S4I2C5-F1
#
_entry.id   AF-A0A7S4I2C5-F1
#
_cell.length_a   1.000
_cell.length_b   1.000
_cell.length_c   1.000
_cell.angle_alpha   90.00
_cell.angle_beta   90.00
_cell.angle_gamma   90.00
#
_symmetry.space_group_name_H-M   'P 1'
#
loop_
_entity.id
_entity.type
_entity.pdbx_description
1 polymer ?
#
loop_
_entity_poly.entity_id
_entity_poly.type
_entity_poly.pdbx_seq_one_letter_code
_entity_poly.pdbx_strand_id
1 'polypeptide(L)'
;SRDRVALGAELADGSRLHGQNTISHPPPPPSLKTWPTGEVPFSQHNLVDKEGEVPLRSPIRRVFYLANDGDYTAAADQDRPEVRHCAHPAVLQRLREAEAIVFGMGSLWTSICPCLIVSGVAEAIADDSAAASVVGEGAAGATGAAMTVGAAGRPKILMLNGSHDRETRGMDAVDVVHAIVDSLNQGRKDGRRLPPSAYVNVLLVPRGSDFAVDEAALRQMGIERIVDVASERDAKGRVVYGAHAGVDALRMCASGR
;
A
#
# COMPACT_ATOMS: atom_id res chain seq x y z
N SER A 1 -20.45 6.49 -13.71
CA SER A 1 -20.18 5.24 -14.44
C SER A 1 -19.38 4.33 -13.53
N ARG A 2 -19.74 3.06 -13.35
CA ARG A 2 -18.86 2.06 -12.70
C ARG A 2 -18.01 1.44 -13.80
N ASP A 3 -17.04 2.19 -14.29
CA ASP A 3 -16.11 1.68 -15.29
C ASP A 3 -15.27 0.59 -14.62
N ARG A 4 -15.32 -0.63 -15.17
CA ARG A 4 -14.44 -1.72 -14.71
C ARG A 4 -13.03 -1.36 -15.15
N VAL A 5 -12.16 -1.03 -14.20
CA VAL A 5 -10.76 -0.68 -14.47
C VAL A 5 -9.88 -1.93 -14.36
N ALA A 6 -8.87 -2.02 -15.21
CA ALA A 6 -7.85 -3.06 -15.11
C ALA A 6 -6.59 -2.50 -14.41
N LEU A 7 -5.94 -3.32 -13.60
CA LEU A 7 -4.66 -2.98 -12.96
C LEU A 7 -3.51 -3.48 -13.83
N GLY A 8 -2.51 -2.63 -14.06
CA GLY A 8 -1.22 -2.97 -14.65
C GLY A 8 -0.08 -2.74 -13.67
N ALA A 9 1.04 -3.42 -13.92
CA ALA A 9 2.30 -3.23 -13.20
C ALA A 9 3.47 -3.15 -14.18
N GLU A 10 4.42 -2.26 -13.88
CA GLU A 10 5.72 -2.20 -14.54
C GLU A 10 6.75 -2.79 -13.58
N LEU A 11 7.56 -3.74 -14.06
CA LEU A 11 8.65 -4.34 -13.29
C LEU A 11 9.94 -3.55 -13.46
N ALA A 12 10.90 -3.76 -12.56
CA ALA A 12 12.20 -3.06 -12.58
C ALA A 12 13.03 -3.34 -13.84
N ASP A 13 12.82 -4.47 -14.52
CA ASP A 13 13.41 -4.79 -15.83
C ASP A 13 12.71 -4.09 -17.02
N GLY A 14 11.72 -3.23 -16.76
CA GLY A 14 10.95 -2.48 -17.76
C GLY A 14 9.78 -3.24 -18.38
N SER A 15 9.62 -4.52 -18.05
CA SER A 15 8.53 -5.33 -18.57
C SER A 15 7.20 -5.04 -17.88
N ARG A 16 6.08 -5.25 -18.58
CA ARG A 16 4.73 -4.96 -18.07
C ARG A 16 3.91 -6.22 -17.82
N LEU A 17 3.08 -6.17 -16.78
CA LEU A 17 2.06 -7.16 -16.45
C LEU A 17 0.68 -6.49 -16.47
N HIS A 18 -0.30 -7.19 -16.99
CA HIS A 18 -1.68 -6.69 -17.12
C HIS A 18 -2.65 -7.63 -16.41
N GLY A 19 -3.56 -7.05 -15.64
CA GLY A 19 -4.53 -7.77 -14.81
C GLY A 19 -4.01 -8.10 -13.42
N GLN A 20 -4.86 -7.86 -12.41
CA GLN A 20 -4.54 -8.11 -11.01
C GLN A 20 -4.12 -9.57 -10.75
N ASN A 21 -4.79 -10.54 -11.38
CA ASN A 21 -4.48 -11.96 -11.22
C ASN A 21 -3.08 -12.30 -11.76
N THR A 22 -2.67 -11.73 -12.89
CA THR A 22 -1.33 -11.92 -13.48
C THR A 22 -0.22 -11.41 -12.55
N ILE A 23 -0.51 -10.35 -11.80
CA ILE A 23 0.43 -9.74 -10.85
C ILE A 23 0.51 -10.61 -9.59
N SER A 24 -0.64 -10.94 -8.99
CA SER A 24 -0.73 -11.56 -7.66
C SER A 24 -0.65 -13.09 -7.65
N HIS A 25 -0.92 -13.76 -8.78
CA HIS A 25 -0.98 -15.21 -8.88
C HIS A 25 -0.06 -15.73 -10.00
N PRO A 26 0.52 -16.92 -9.85
CA PRO A 26 1.22 -17.58 -10.94
C PRO A 26 0.21 -18.00 -12.03
N PRO A 27 0.63 -18.02 -13.31
CA PRO A 27 -0.17 -18.68 -14.33
C PRO A 27 -0.32 -20.17 -13.98
N PRO A 28 -1.47 -20.80 -14.32
CA PRO A 28 -1.62 -22.24 -14.11
C PRO A 28 -0.49 -23.00 -14.84
N PRO A 29 -0.01 -24.12 -14.29
CA PRO A 29 1.05 -24.89 -14.93
C PRO A 29 0.63 -25.37 -16.32
N PRO A 30 1.57 -25.50 -17.28
CA PRO A 30 1.28 -25.86 -18.67
C PRO A 30 0.73 -27.29 -18.89
N SER A 31 0.37 -28.01 -17.83
CA SER A 31 -0.11 -29.40 -17.86
C SER A 31 -1.63 -29.56 -17.86
N LEU A 32 -2.41 -28.52 -18.21
CA LEU A 32 -3.77 -28.70 -18.73
C LEU A 32 -3.69 -28.77 -20.26
N LYS A 33 -3.22 -29.92 -20.77
CA LYS A 33 -3.50 -30.31 -22.15
C LYS A 33 -5.02 -30.45 -22.27
N THR A 34 -5.58 -29.76 -23.26
CA THR A 34 -6.92 -29.94 -23.81
C THR A 34 -7.43 -31.39 -23.63
N TRP A 35 -8.58 -31.56 -22.96
CA TRP A 35 -9.29 -32.83 -22.99
C TRP A 35 -9.77 -33.11 -24.43
N PRO A 36 -9.83 -34.37 -24.91
CA PRO A 36 -10.11 -34.69 -26.32
C PRO A 36 -11.49 -34.27 -26.84
N THR A 37 -12.37 -33.72 -26.00
CA THR A 37 -13.77 -33.41 -26.36
C THR A 37 -14.01 -31.94 -26.72
N GLY A 38 -12.99 -31.08 -26.73
CA GLY A 38 -13.15 -29.68 -27.16
C GLY A 38 -13.97 -28.79 -26.22
N GLU A 39 -14.40 -29.31 -25.07
CA GLU A 39 -15.01 -28.51 -24.01
C GLU A 39 -13.94 -28.08 -23.00
N VAL A 40 -13.69 -26.77 -22.93
CA VAL A 40 -12.98 -26.16 -21.80
C VAL A 40 -13.95 -26.08 -20.62
N PRO A 41 -13.66 -26.71 -19.47
CA PRO A 41 -14.51 -26.58 -18.29
C PRO A 41 -14.51 -25.14 -17.81
N PHE A 42 -15.66 -24.49 -17.93
CA PHE A 42 -15.93 -23.15 -17.46
C PHE A 42 -16.00 -23.14 -15.92
N SER A 43 -14.86 -23.25 -15.20
CA SER A 43 -14.85 -22.97 -13.74
C SER A 43 -13.49 -22.86 -13.05
N GLN A 44 -12.33 -23.06 -13.70
CA GLN A 44 -11.05 -22.95 -12.97
C GLN A 44 -10.47 -21.52 -12.86
N HIS A 45 -11.10 -20.50 -13.46
CA HIS A 45 -10.71 -19.11 -13.25
C HIS A 45 -11.12 -18.54 -11.87
N ASN A 46 -11.86 -19.30 -11.06
CA ASN A 46 -12.39 -18.86 -9.75
C ASN A 46 -11.75 -19.54 -8.53
N LEU A 47 -10.75 -20.40 -8.74
CA LEU A 47 -9.94 -20.90 -7.62
C LEU A 47 -8.89 -19.82 -7.32
N VAL A 48 -9.23 -18.92 -6.40
CA VAL A 48 -8.32 -17.89 -5.87
C VAL A 48 -7.31 -18.59 -5.01
N ASP A 49 -6.30 -19.12 -5.66
CA ASP A 49 -5.28 -19.90 -5.02
C ASP A 49 -3.92 -19.22 -5.12
N LYS A 50 -3.53 -18.55 -4.03
CA LYS A 50 -2.19 -17.94 -3.85
C LYS A 50 -1.08 -18.99 -3.63
N GLU A 51 -1.36 -20.29 -3.78
CA GLU A 51 -0.45 -21.38 -3.39
C GLU A 51 0.80 -21.51 -4.25
N GLY A 52 0.87 -20.95 -5.46
CA GLY A 52 2.11 -20.96 -6.21
C GLY A 52 2.96 -19.70 -5.97
N GLU A 53 3.92 -19.81 -5.07
CA GLU A 53 4.92 -18.79 -4.74
C GLU A 53 5.99 -18.60 -5.83
N VAL A 54 5.66 -18.81 -7.11
CA VAL A 54 6.62 -18.51 -8.17
C VAL A 54 6.86 -17.01 -8.13
N PRO A 55 8.08 -16.53 -7.81
CA PRO A 55 8.32 -15.11 -7.72
C PRO A 55 8.11 -14.44 -9.07
N LEU A 56 7.83 -13.14 -9.06
CA LEU A 56 7.94 -12.37 -10.30
C LEU A 56 9.40 -12.42 -10.80
N ARG A 57 9.56 -12.37 -12.13
CA ARG A 57 10.89 -12.35 -12.77
C ARG A 57 11.75 -11.16 -12.36
N SER A 58 11.11 -10.09 -11.88
CA SER A 58 11.71 -8.84 -11.45
C SER A 58 10.77 -8.17 -10.43
N PRO A 59 11.29 -7.41 -9.45
CA PRO A 59 10.46 -6.61 -8.55
C PRO A 59 9.53 -5.65 -9.29
N ILE A 60 8.38 -5.34 -8.72
CA ILE A 60 7.47 -4.31 -9.25
C ILE A 60 8.08 -2.94 -8.96
N ARG A 61 8.12 -2.09 -10.00
CA ARG A 61 8.55 -0.69 -9.90
C ARG A 61 7.38 0.25 -9.60
N ARG A 62 6.23 0.02 -10.23
CA ARG A 62 4.99 0.79 -10.01
C ARG A 62 3.77 0.06 -10.52
N VAL A 63 2.59 0.47 -10.06
CA VAL A 63 1.28 0.04 -10.58
C VAL A 63 0.50 1.21 -11.18
N PHE A 64 -0.41 0.91 -12.09
CA PHE A 64 -1.24 1.91 -12.78
C PHE A 64 -2.58 1.31 -13.20
N TYR A 65 -3.58 2.16 -13.40
CA TYR A 65 -4.84 1.74 -13.98
C TYR A 65 -4.78 1.86 -15.51
N LEU A 66 -5.48 0.96 -16.18
CA LEU A 66 -5.60 0.91 -17.63
C LEU A 66 -7.04 1.17 -18.05
N ALA A 67 -7.19 1.83 -19.19
CA ALA A 67 -8.50 1.96 -19.83
C ALA A 67 -9.08 0.57 -20.12
N ASN A 68 -10.40 0.45 -19.96
CA ASN A 68 -11.14 -0.71 -20.39
C ASN A 68 -12.11 -0.28 -21.49
N ASP A 69 -11.73 -0.53 -22.73
CA ASP A 69 -12.52 -0.29 -23.94
C ASP A 69 -13.44 -1.47 -24.31
N GLY A 70 -13.41 -2.55 -23.51
CA GLY A 70 -14.20 -3.75 -23.74
C GLY A 70 -13.60 -4.70 -24.77
N ASP A 71 -12.45 -4.37 -25.36
CA ASP A 71 -11.68 -5.26 -26.23
C ASP A 71 -10.70 -6.09 -25.38
N TYR A 72 -10.96 -7.40 -25.31
CA TYR A 72 -10.18 -8.35 -24.52
C TYR A 72 -9.10 -9.06 -25.36
N THR A 73 -8.76 -8.57 -26.56
CA THR A 73 -7.70 -9.17 -27.38
C THR A 73 -6.30 -8.94 -26.78
N ALA A 74 -5.42 -9.94 -26.91
CA ALA A 74 -4.05 -9.87 -26.38
C ALA A 74 -3.20 -8.77 -27.06
N ALA A 75 -3.55 -8.37 -28.28
CA ALA A 75 -2.91 -7.27 -29.00
C ALA A 75 -3.32 -5.90 -28.41
N ALA A 76 -4.59 -5.74 -28.02
CA ALA A 76 -5.05 -4.53 -27.35
C ALA A 76 -4.36 -4.34 -25.98
N ASP A 77 -4.02 -5.43 -25.29
CA ASP A 77 -3.46 -5.38 -23.92
C ASP A 77 -2.11 -4.67 -23.82
N GLN A 78 -1.23 -4.81 -24.82
CA GLN A 78 0.11 -4.22 -24.77
C GLN A 78 0.12 -2.70 -24.93
N ASP A 79 -0.86 -2.14 -25.66
CA ASP A 79 -0.95 -0.71 -25.99
C ASP A 79 -2.08 0.02 -25.24
N ARG A 80 -2.65 -0.60 -24.19
CA ARG A 80 -3.72 0.05 -23.41
C ARG A 80 -3.22 1.33 -22.76
N PRO A 81 -3.91 2.47 -22.94
CA PRO A 81 -3.49 3.72 -22.32
C PRO A 81 -3.69 3.66 -20.80
N GLU A 82 -2.70 4.20 -20.08
CA GLU A 82 -2.78 4.41 -18.64
C GLU A 82 -3.84 5.48 -18.33
N VAL A 83 -4.70 5.23 -17.35
CA VAL A 83 -5.75 6.16 -16.91
C VAL A 83 -5.52 6.61 -15.48
N ARG A 84 -5.86 7.86 -15.20
CA ARG A 84 -5.83 8.44 -13.85
C ARG A 84 -7.25 8.65 -13.34
N HIS A 85 -7.53 8.10 -12.17
CA HIS A 85 -8.78 8.36 -11.48
C HIS A 85 -8.62 9.50 -10.48
N CYS A 86 -9.70 10.24 -10.25
CA CYS A 86 -9.80 11.19 -9.15
C CYS A 86 -10.61 10.56 -8.02
N ALA A 87 -10.13 10.72 -6.79
CA ALA A 87 -10.87 10.29 -5.62
C ALA A 87 -12.19 11.07 -5.50
N HIS A 88 -13.22 10.39 -4.99
CA HIS A 88 -14.48 11.05 -4.68
C HIS A 88 -14.28 12.11 -3.57
N PRO A 89 -14.87 13.32 -3.66
CA PRO A 89 -14.65 14.40 -2.69
C PRO A 89 -14.90 13.98 -1.23
N ALA A 90 -15.94 13.17 -0.99
CA ALA A 90 -16.24 12.65 0.35
C ALA A 90 -15.10 11.81 0.94
N VAL A 91 -14.36 11.04 0.12
CA VAL A 91 -13.19 10.27 0.60
C VAL A 91 -12.08 11.22 1.01
N LEU A 92 -11.83 12.26 0.20
CA LEU A 92 -10.80 13.25 0.50
C LEU A 92 -11.11 14.04 1.78
N GLN A 93 -12.38 14.38 1.99
CA GLN A 93 -12.81 15.02 3.24
C GLN A 93 -12.57 14.11 4.44
N ARG A 94 -12.97 12.83 4.38
CA ARG A 94 -12.75 11.87 5.47
C ARG A 94 -11.27 11.64 5.75
N LEU A 95 -10.43 11.59 4.72
CA LEU A 95 -8.98 11.48 4.89
C LEU A 95 -8.41 12.71 5.61
N ARG A 96 -8.89 13.92 5.35
CA ARG A 96 -8.43 15.14 6.04
C ARG A 96 -8.91 15.23 7.49
N GLU A 97 -10.15 14.79 7.75
CA GLU A 97 -10.75 14.81 9.09
C GLU A 97 -10.26 13.68 10.00
N ALA A 98 -9.65 12.63 9.43
CA ALA A 98 -9.19 11.49 10.19
C ALA A 98 -8.08 11.87 11.19
N GLU A 99 -8.27 11.43 12.44
CA GLU A 99 -7.30 11.56 13.53
C GLU A 99 -6.04 10.73 13.30
N ALA A 100 -6.18 9.61 12.57
CA ALA A 100 -5.06 8.78 12.14
C ALA A 100 -5.37 8.14 10.78
N ILE A 101 -4.32 7.90 9.99
CA ILE A 101 -4.37 7.14 8.73
C ILE A 101 -3.72 5.79 8.97
N VAL A 102 -4.37 4.70 8.58
CA VAL A 102 -3.83 3.35 8.69
C VAL A 102 -3.72 2.73 7.31
N PHE A 103 -2.49 2.44 6.90
CA PHE A 103 -2.20 1.54 5.78
C PHE A 103 -2.23 0.12 6.35
N GLY A 104 -3.39 -0.52 6.26
CA GLY A 104 -3.62 -1.85 6.83
C GLY A 104 -2.83 -2.96 6.13
N MET A 105 -2.94 -4.17 6.67
CA MET A 105 -2.36 -5.37 6.06
C MET A 105 -3.11 -5.77 4.77
N GLY A 106 -2.38 -6.33 3.81
CA GLY A 106 -2.90 -6.72 2.50
C GLY A 106 -1.81 -6.76 1.44
N SER A 107 -2.12 -7.27 0.24
CA SER A 107 -1.14 -7.29 -0.85
C SER A 107 -0.70 -5.87 -1.20
N LEU A 108 0.61 -5.62 -1.16
CA LEU A 108 1.16 -4.28 -1.30
C LEU A 108 0.78 -3.68 -2.66
N TRP A 109 1.09 -4.39 -3.74
CA TRP A 109 0.96 -3.86 -5.10
C TRP A 109 -0.44 -4.04 -5.68
N THR A 110 -1.19 -5.05 -5.24
CA THR A 110 -2.54 -5.31 -5.77
C THR A 110 -3.70 -4.89 -4.88
N SER A 111 -3.45 -4.42 -3.65
CA SER A 111 -4.50 -3.91 -2.76
C SER A 111 -4.20 -2.50 -2.23
N ILE A 112 -3.01 -2.28 -1.67
CA ILE A 112 -2.67 -1.00 -1.01
C ILE A 112 -2.31 0.06 -2.05
N CYS A 113 -1.23 -0.13 -2.80
CA CYS A 113 -0.73 0.83 -3.80
C CYS A 113 -1.79 1.30 -4.82
N PRO A 114 -2.71 0.46 -5.34
CA PRO A 114 -3.76 0.91 -6.25
C PRO A 114 -4.67 1.98 -5.64
N CYS A 115 -4.95 1.91 -4.33
CA CYS A 115 -5.72 2.94 -3.63
C CYS A 115 -4.95 4.27 -3.51
N LEU A 116 -3.61 4.21 -3.49
CA LEU A 116 -2.75 5.36 -3.23
C LEU A 116 -2.40 6.17 -4.48
N ILE A 117 -2.40 5.53 -5.66
CA ILE A 117 -2.16 6.22 -6.95
C ILE A 117 -3.36 7.04 -7.42
N VAL A 118 -4.49 7.04 -6.68
CA VAL A 118 -5.69 7.80 -7.03
C VAL A 118 -5.49 9.28 -6.74
N SER A 119 -5.83 10.12 -7.71
CA SER A 119 -5.54 11.55 -7.63
C SER A 119 -6.28 12.24 -6.49
N GLY A 120 -5.56 13.01 -5.68
CA GLY A 120 -6.06 13.71 -4.49
C GLY A 120 -5.82 12.98 -3.17
N VAL A 121 -5.59 11.66 -3.19
CA VAL A 121 -5.39 10.86 -1.97
C VAL A 121 -4.12 11.29 -1.25
N ALA A 122 -3.03 11.47 -1.99
CA ALA A 122 -1.75 11.88 -1.44
C ALA A 122 -1.80 13.26 -0.79
N GLU A 123 -2.45 14.23 -1.43
CA GLU A 123 -2.64 15.56 -0.87
C GLU A 123 -3.49 15.52 0.40
N ALA A 124 -4.56 14.71 0.42
CA ALA A 124 -5.42 14.58 1.59
C ALA A 124 -4.75 13.86 2.78
N ILE A 125 -3.86 12.90 2.53
CA ILE A 125 -3.08 12.21 3.58
C ILE A 125 -1.97 13.12 4.14
N ALA A 126 -1.31 13.90 3.28
CA ALA A 126 -0.23 14.80 3.71
C ALA A 126 -0.72 16.03 4.50
N ASP A 127 -2.03 16.31 4.47
CA ASP A 127 -2.63 17.47 5.13
C ASP A 127 -2.80 17.27 6.65
N ASP A 128 -1.88 17.80 7.44
CA ASP A 128 -1.93 17.70 8.91
C ASP A 128 -2.67 18.88 9.58
N SER A 129 -3.39 19.69 8.81
CA SER A 129 -4.07 20.89 9.33
C SER A 129 -5.14 20.56 10.39
N ALA A 130 -5.73 19.36 10.35
CA ALA A 130 -6.70 18.90 11.34
C ALA A 130 -6.07 18.55 12.70
N ALA A 131 -4.78 18.20 12.75
CA ALA A 131 -4.06 17.97 14.01
C ALA A 131 -3.62 19.28 14.67
N ALA A 132 -3.39 20.33 13.86
CA ALA A 132 -2.98 21.64 14.34
C ALA A 132 -4.11 22.42 15.05
N SER A 133 -5.39 22.14 14.72
CA SER A 133 -6.56 22.84 15.26
C SER A 133 -7.04 22.34 16.63
N VAL A 134 -6.42 21.29 17.21
CA VAL A 134 -6.76 20.75 18.55
C VAL A 134 -5.92 21.38 19.67
N VAL A 135 -4.91 22.21 19.35
CA VAL A 135 -4.15 22.97 20.35
C VAL A 135 -4.93 24.24 20.70
N GLY A 136 -5.60 24.20 21.85
CA GLY A 136 -6.70 25.12 22.21
C GLY A 136 -6.36 26.60 22.34
N GLU A 137 -7.43 27.39 22.20
CA GLU A 137 -7.57 28.75 22.71
C GLU A 137 -7.33 28.75 24.23
N GLY A 138 -6.08 29.01 24.62
CA GLY A 138 -5.65 29.11 26.01
C GLY A 138 -4.73 30.31 26.19
N ALA A 139 -5.33 31.43 26.62
CA ALA A 139 -4.74 32.58 27.29
C ALA A 139 -3.50 33.26 26.66
N ALA A 140 -3.73 34.48 26.16
CA ALA A 140 -2.71 35.48 25.87
C ALA A 140 -1.83 35.78 27.10
N GLY A 141 -0.50 35.72 26.94
CA GLY A 141 0.42 36.24 27.95
C GLY A 141 1.89 35.85 27.74
N ALA A 142 2.70 36.85 27.36
CA ALA A 142 4.14 36.99 27.56
C ALA A 142 5.13 36.27 26.61
N THR A 143 6.08 37.10 26.17
CA THR A 143 7.22 36.88 25.29
C THR A 143 8.28 35.94 25.88
N GLY A 144 8.67 34.93 25.10
CA GLY A 144 9.86 34.11 25.34
C GLY A 144 10.04 33.20 24.12
N ALA A 145 11.26 33.07 23.61
CA ALA A 145 11.58 32.31 22.41
C ALA A 145 10.99 30.89 22.49
N ALA A 146 9.93 30.64 21.73
CA ALA A 146 9.33 29.33 21.60
C ALA A 146 10.31 28.45 20.81
N MET A 147 11.04 27.59 21.53
CA MET A 147 11.35 26.27 20.96
C MET A 147 9.99 25.64 20.67
N THR A 148 9.53 25.75 19.42
CA THR A 148 8.44 24.93 18.91
C THR A 148 8.91 23.49 19.00
N VAL A 149 8.55 22.83 20.10
CA VAL A 149 8.38 21.38 20.09
C VAL A 149 7.38 21.16 18.97
N GLY A 150 7.86 20.70 17.81
CA GLY A 150 7.03 20.52 16.64
C GLY A 150 5.83 19.66 17.06
N ALA A 151 4.63 20.18 16.88
CA ALA A 151 3.43 19.38 17.09
C ALA A 151 3.60 18.14 16.19
N ALA A 152 3.73 16.96 16.81
CA ALA A 152 3.86 15.73 16.07
C ALA A 152 2.65 15.64 15.13
N GLY A 153 2.92 15.47 13.83
CA GLY A 153 1.86 15.34 12.83
C GLY A 153 0.95 14.17 13.19
N ARG A 154 -0.28 14.15 12.66
CA ARG A 154 -1.22 13.05 12.96
C ARG A 154 -0.59 11.68 12.63
N PRO A 155 -0.92 10.62 13.39
CA PRO A 155 -0.39 9.29 13.11
C PRO A 155 -0.76 8.79 11.71
N LYS A 156 0.26 8.40 10.94
CA LYS A 156 0.15 7.76 9.62
C LYS A 156 0.88 6.44 9.69
N ILE A 157 0.10 5.41 10.01
CA ILE A 157 0.56 4.12 10.50
C ILE A 157 0.58 3.11 9.37
N LEU A 158 1.75 2.57 9.05
CA LEU A 158 1.91 1.43 8.17
C LEU A 158 1.95 0.14 9.00
N MET A 159 1.03 -0.78 8.72
CA MET A 159 1.09 -2.15 9.23
C MET A 159 1.85 -3.02 8.24
N LEU A 160 3.10 -3.35 8.55
CA LEU A 160 3.91 -4.21 7.68
C LEU A 160 3.30 -5.62 7.61
N ASN A 161 3.26 -6.21 6.42
CA ASN A 161 2.92 -7.62 6.27
C ASN A 161 3.98 -8.49 6.96
N GLY A 162 3.59 -9.62 7.53
CA GLY A 162 4.54 -10.50 8.22
C GLY A 162 5.27 -11.48 7.33
N SER A 163 4.70 -11.83 6.17
CA SER A 163 5.36 -12.74 5.23
C SER A 163 5.36 -12.20 3.82
N HIS A 164 6.42 -12.52 3.07
CA HIS A 164 6.47 -12.20 1.65
C HIS A 164 5.42 -12.96 0.87
N ASP A 165 4.95 -12.32 -0.20
CA ASP A 165 4.24 -12.99 -1.28
C ASP A 165 5.02 -12.81 -2.60
N ARG A 166 4.44 -13.30 -3.69
CA ARG A 166 4.99 -13.17 -5.04
C ARG A 166 5.31 -11.72 -5.43
N GLU A 167 4.56 -10.74 -4.91
CA GLU A 167 4.69 -9.33 -5.26
C GLU A 167 5.83 -8.63 -4.50
N THR A 168 6.20 -9.18 -3.34
CA THR A 168 7.06 -8.51 -2.35
C THR A 168 8.33 -9.28 -2.01
N ARG A 169 8.60 -10.39 -2.69
CA ARG A 169 9.79 -11.21 -2.43
C ARG A 169 11.07 -10.40 -2.61
N GLY A 170 11.91 -10.41 -1.57
CA GLY A 170 13.20 -9.72 -1.56
C GLY A 170 13.12 -8.24 -1.18
N MET A 171 11.94 -7.72 -0.86
CA MET A 171 11.78 -6.38 -0.30
C MET A 171 12.09 -6.38 1.19
N ASP A 172 12.75 -5.34 1.70
CA ASP A 172 12.80 -5.07 3.14
C ASP A 172 11.71 -4.06 3.57
N ALA A 173 11.70 -3.66 4.85
CA ALA A 173 10.74 -2.68 5.34
C ALA A 173 10.92 -1.28 4.71
N VAL A 174 12.14 -0.90 4.34
CA VAL A 174 12.45 0.38 3.68
C VAL A 174 11.86 0.38 2.26
N ASP A 175 12.00 -0.71 1.53
CA ASP A 175 11.41 -0.90 0.21
C ASP A 175 9.88 -0.79 0.24
N VAL A 176 9.22 -1.34 1.28
CA VAL A 176 7.76 -1.22 1.43
C VAL A 176 7.35 0.23 1.66
N VAL A 177 8.08 0.97 2.50
CA VAL A 177 7.81 2.40 2.73
C VAL A 177 8.01 3.18 1.43
N HIS A 178 9.08 2.91 0.68
CA HIS A 178 9.30 3.53 -0.63
C HIS A 178 8.15 3.24 -1.60
N ALA A 179 7.68 2.00 -1.69
CA ALA A 179 6.56 1.63 -2.56
C ALA A 179 5.27 2.42 -2.24
N ILE A 180 4.95 2.59 -0.95
CA ILE A 180 3.81 3.40 -0.49
C ILE A 180 4.00 4.87 -0.88
N VAL A 181 5.17 5.43 -0.58
CA VAL A 181 5.51 6.84 -0.84
C VAL A 181 5.54 7.16 -2.33
N ASP A 182 6.08 6.27 -3.14
CA ASP A 182 6.12 6.41 -4.60
C ASP A 182 4.73 6.30 -5.20
N SER A 183 3.90 5.39 -4.70
CA SER A 183 2.50 5.27 -5.15
C SER A 183 1.71 6.55 -4.85
N LEU A 184 1.87 7.12 -3.65
CA LEU A 184 1.25 8.39 -3.28
C LEU A 184 1.76 9.53 -4.16
N ASN A 185 3.08 9.65 -4.33
CA ASN A 185 3.67 10.70 -5.15
C ASN A 185 3.29 10.58 -6.63
N GLN A 186 3.14 9.36 -7.17
CA GLN A 186 2.64 9.12 -8.52
C GLN A 186 1.21 9.66 -8.71
N GLY A 187 0.37 9.55 -7.69
CA GLY A 187 -1.03 10.03 -7.71
C GLY A 187 -1.19 11.55 -7.59
N ARG A 188 -0.14 12.30 -7.25
CA ARG A 188 -0.25 13.74 -7.04
C ARG A 188 -0.58 14.50 -8.32
N LYS A 189 -1.39 15.55 -8.17
CA LYS A 189 -1.78 16.43 -9.28
C LYS A 189 -0.78 17.56 -9.53
N ASP A 190 -0.07 17.99 -8.48
CA ASP A 190 0.84 19.14 -8.54
C ASP A 190 2.25 18.79 -9.04
N GLY A 191 2.52 17.51 -9.30
CA GLY A 191 3.82 17.02 -9.78
C GLY A 191 4.96 17.14 -8.76
N ARG A 192 4.69 17.63 -7.54
CA ARG A 192 5.70 17.76 -6.48
C ARG A 192 5.90 16.41 -5.83
N ARG A 193 7.13 16.06 -5.46
CA ARG A 193 7.41 14.86 -4.65
C ARG A 193 7.55 15.26 -3.19
N LEU A 194 6.81 14.61 -2.29
CA LEU A 194 6.95 14.77 -0.85
C LEU A 194 7.83 13.67 -0.25
N PRO A 195 8.51 13.96 0.89
CA PRO A 195 9.33 12.97 1.59
C PRO A 195 8.48 11.89 2.27
N PRO A 196 9.06 10.74 2.67
CA PRO A 196 8.33 9.68 3.35
C PRO A 196 7.59 10.13 4.61
N SER A 197 8.19 11.00 5.42
CA SER A 197 7.58 11.54 6.65
C SER A 197 6.26 12.30 6.43
N ALA A 198 6.00 12.78 5.21
CA ALA A 198 4.70 13.37 4.87
C ALA A 198 3.57 12.33 4.84
N TYR A 199 3.91 11.05 4.66
CA TYR A 199 2.98 9.97 4.38
C TYR A 199 2.98 8.85 5.42
N VAL A 200 4.13 8.54 6.02
CA VAL A 200 4.28 7.48 7.02
C VAL A 200 5.23 7.97 8.11
N ASN A 201 4.76 7.96 9.36
CA ASN A 201 5.57 8.29 10.54
C ASN A 201 5.56 7.20 11.61
N VAL A 202 4.68 6.20 11.48
CA VAL A 202 4.64 5.03 12.37
C VAL A 202 4.68 3.74 11.56
N LEU A 203 5.52 2.80 11.97
CA LEU A 203 5.61 1.45 11.41
C LEU A 203 5.31 0.42 12.51
N LEU A 204 4.29 -0.41 12.28
CA LEU A 204 4.05 -1.61 13.07
C LEU A 204 4.69 -2.80 12.33
N VAL A 205 5.44 -3.60 13.07
CA VAL A 205 6.16 -4.77 12.54
C VAL A 205 5.69 -6.00 13.32
N PRO A 206 5.12 -7.03 12.67
CA PRO A 206 4.80 -8.26 13.37
C PRO A 206 6.11 -9.00 13.69
N ARG A 207 6.27 -9.47 14.93
CA ARG A 207 7.50 -10.13 15.37
C ARG A 207 7.81 -11.35 14.48
N GLY A 208 9.07 -11.47 14.07
CA GLY A 208 9.48 -12.55 13.17
C GLY A 208 9.01 -12.35 11.72
N SER A 209 8.68 -11.11 11.33
CA SER A 209 8.42 -10.73 9.94
C SER A 209 9.56 -11.19 9.01
N ASP A 210 9.21 -11.61 7.80
CA ASP A 210 10.18 -11.93 6.75
C ASP A 210 10.89 -10.66 6.21
N PHE A 211 10.27 -9.49 6.38
CA PHE A 211 10.83 -8.21 5.96
C PHE A 211 11.89 -7.75 6.97
N ALA A 212 13.14 -7.64 6.51
CA ALA A 212 14.22 -7.07 7.32
C ALA A 212 13.91 -5.60 7.70
N VAL A 213 14.28 -5.22 8.92
CA VAL A 213 14.03 -3.87 9.46
C VAL A 213 15.36 -3.19 9.73
N ASP A 214 15.76 -2.29 8.85
CA ASP A 214 16.83 -1.33 9.12
C ASP A 214 16.25 -0.11 9.83
N GLU A 215 16.25 -0.13 11.16
CA GLU A 215 15.73 0.98 11.96
C GLU A 215 16.44 2.30 11.66
N ALA A 216 17.75 2.29 11.41
CA ALA A 216 18.51 3.51 11.17
C ALA A 216 18.06 4.18 9.85
N ALA A 217 17.89 3.39 8.79
CA ALA A 217 17.38 3.87 7.52
C ALA A 217 15.94 4.39 7.65
N LEU A 218 15.04 3.65 8.33
CA LEU A 218 13.65 4.07 8.54
C LEU A 218 13.56 5.38 9.34
N ARG A 219 14.45 5.57 10.33
CA ARG A 219 14.55 6.82 11.10
C ARG A 219 15.00 7.99 10.22
N GLN A 220 15.95 7.76 9.32
CA GLN A 220 16.38 8.78 8.33
C GLN A 220 15.27 9.15 7.35
N MET A 221 14.35 8.23 7.06
CA MET A 221 13.14 8.52 6.27
C MET A 221 12.10 9.35 7.04
N GLY A 222 12.30 9.54 8.36
CA GLY A 222 11.39 10.25 9.24
C GLY A 222 10.28 9.38 9.83
N ILE A 223 10.49 8.06 9.92
CA ILE A 223 9.61 7.18 10.71
C ILE A 223 9.96 7.35 12.19
N GLU A 224 9.05 7.97 12.92
CA GLU A 224 9.21 8.40 14.31
C GLU A 224 8.95 7.27 15.31
N ARG A 225 8.15 6.28 14.94
CA ARG A 225 7.82 5.16 15.84
C ARG A 225 7.85 3.85 15.07
N ILE A 226 8.69 2.93 15.51
CA ILE A 226 8.78 1.55 14.99
C ILE A 226 8.40 0.66 16.16
N VAL A 227 7.36 -0.17 16.00
CA VAL A 227 6.80 -0.97 17.09
C VAL A 227 6.78 -2.44 16.69
N ASP A 228 7.52 -3.25 17.43
CA ASP A 228 7.39 -4.70 17.38
C ASP A 228 6.07 -5.15 18.03
N VAL A 229 5.25 -5.84 17.26
CA VAL A 229 3.93 -6.33 17.69
C VAL A 229 3.95 -7.85 17.77
N ALA A 230 3.33 -8.41 18.81
CA ALA A 230 3.21 -9.85 18.92
C ALA A 230 2.45 -10.45 17.72
N SER A 231 2.93 -11.59 17.26
CA SER A 231 2.47 -12.26 16.05
C SER A 231 2.21 -13.74 16.32
N GLU A 232 1.49 -14.37 15.39
CA GLU A 232 1.25 -15.80 15.33
C GLU A 232 1.48 -16.32 13.91
N ARG A 233 1.54 -17.63 13.75
CA ARG A 233 1.58 -18.26 12.43
C ARG A 233 0.19 -18.76 12.06
N ASP A 234 -0.27 -18.43 10.86
CA ASP A 234 -1.52 -18.96 10.34
C ASP A 234 -1.40 -20.44 9.93
N ALA A 235 -2.50 -21.04 9.47
CA ALA A 235 -2.51 -22.44 9.03
C ALA A 235 -1.55 -22.74 7.86
N LYS A 236 -1.10 -21.70 7.12
CA LYS A 236 -0.13 -21.81 6.02
C LYS A 236 1.30 -21.45 6.48
N GLY A 237 1.52 -21.22 7.78
CA GLY A 237 2.82 -20.90 8.36
C GLY A 237 3.23 -19.44 8.22
N ARG A 238 2.37 -18.57 7.67
CA ARG A 238 2.68 -17.14 7.44
C ARG A 238 2.60 -16.37 8.75
N VAL A 239 3.45 -15.37 8.91
CA VAL A 239 3.42 -14.49 10.08
C VAL A 239 2.27 -13.50 9.94
N VAL A 240 1.37 -13.52 10.91
CA VAL A 240 0.24 -12.60 11.03
C VAL A 240 0.24 -11.93 12.40
N TYR A 241 -0.31 -10.72 12.50
CA TYR A 241 -0.45 -10.07 13.80
C TYR A 241 -1.36 -10.90 14.72
N GLY A 242 -0.97 -11.06 15.98
CA GLY A 242 -1.88 -11.61 16.97
C GLY A 242 -3.08 -10.67 17.10
N ALA A 243 -4.30 -11.20 17.00
CA ALA A 243 -5.52 -10.40 16.81
C ALA A 243 -5.66 -9.22 17.80
N HIS A 244 -5.40 -9.47 19.09
CA HIS A 244 -5.47 -8.43 20.13
C HIS A 244 -4.27 -7.48 20.08
N ALA A 245 -3.06 -8.02 19.91
CA ALA A 245 -1.83 -7.25 19.90
C ALA A 245 -1.79 -6.22 18.75
N GLY A 246 -2.27 -6.59 17.56
CA GLY A 246 -2.38 -5.68 16.41
C GLY A 246 -3.33 -4.51 16.68
N VAL A 247 -4.50 -4.79 17.25
CA VAL A 247 -5.50 -3.75 17.58
C VAL A 247 -4.99 -2.83 18.70
N ASP A 248 -4.36 -3.38 19.72
CA ASP A 248 -3.83 -2.60 20.84
C ASP A 248 -2.68 -1.70 20.39
N ALA A 249 -1.77 -2.21 19.55
CA ALA A 249 -0.70 -1.42 18.96
C ALA A 249 -1.24 -0.26 18.09
N LEU A 250 -2.26 -0.52 17.27
CA LEU A 250 -2.95 0.51 16.49
C LEU A 250 -3.57 1.58 17.38
N ARG A 251 -4.32 1.20 18.43
CA ARG A 251 -4.97 2.14 19.36
C ARG A 251 -3.95 3.02 20.07
N MET A 252 -2.86 2.41 20.55
CA MET A 252 -1.76 3.10 21.20
C MET A 252 -1.18 4.16 20.25
N CYS A 253 -0.78 3.74 19.04
CA CYS A 253 -0.15 4.64 18.07
C CYS A 253 -1.09 5.72 17.52
N ALA A 254 -2.37 5.40 17.28
CA ALA A 254 -3.36 6.34 16.77
C ALA A 254 -3.71 7.43 17.80
N SER A 255 -3.59 7.13 19.10
CA SER A 255 -3.91 8.11 20.15
C SER A 255 -2.80 9.12 20.44
N GLY A 256 -1.65 9.03 19.76
CA GLY A 256 -0.48 9.89 20.01
C GLY A 256 0.12 9.73 21.42
N ARG A 257 -0.26 8.66 22.14
CA ARG A 257 0.18 8.32 23.50
C ARG A 257 1.07 7.08 23.53
#